data_AF-A0A8H6HA00-F1
#
_entry.id   AF-A0A8H6HA00-F1
#
_cell.length_a   1.000
_cell.length_b   1.000
_cell.length_c   1.000
_cell.angle_alpha   90.00
_cell.angle_beta   90.00
_cell.angle_gamma   90.00
#
_symmetry.space_group_name_H-M   'P 1'
#
loop_
_entity.id
_entity.type
_entity.pdbx_description
1 polymer ?
#
loop_
_entity_poly.entity_id
_entity_poly.type
_entity_poly.pdbx_seq_one_letter_code
_entity_poly.pdbx_strand_id
1 'polypeptide(L)'
;MVADASEATFAKCHYPTIMPLLLSVLRNADGVEYQKLRIKPMECAGLIAIAVGKEVFRQDSNTLVELLIQSPHDPSDTQLTHYLIATWAKVCQAMGEEFEPYLPVVMPQLLTTAGAKADISIYDESPETLEEKEGWEIIEMEGQTLGIRTSSLDNKCQAFETLVIHCSTWGACFASWLSQTLEITLPAFKFYFHEGVREAAAMLVPMLLACGKQSGSLTPQMVSAIFHQVISCISTEHDSSFLSSLYKCFCDSLRLFGGPAALSPEYANGIMEATKRQLQANADRRKARSDRAGREGLSDVDGYDGVMGREELAMMEEIEEYTLQDMERTLEMFDVDHPLLVAVSSVRDLGMWAASEDEGD
;
A
#
# COMPACT_ATOMS: atom_id res chain seq x y z
N MET A 1 -18.85 -8.78 9.62
CA MET A 1 -18.66 -10.05 10.39
C MET A 1 -19.91 -10.90 10.63
N VAL A 2 -21.14 -10.38 10.85
CA VAL A 2 -22.35 -11.24 10.79
C VAL A 2 -22.94 -11.30 9.37
N ALA A 3 -22.96 -10.17 8.66
CA ALA A 3 -23.42 -10.12 7.26
C ALA A 3 -22.53 -10.96 6.33
N ASP A 4 -21.19 -10.82 6.41
CA ASP A 4 -20.26 -11.65 5.62
C ASP A 4 -20.33 -13.14 5.96
N ALA A 5 -20.59 -13.48 7.23
CA ALA A 5 -20.70 -14.87 7.67
C ALA A 5 -22.05 -15.52 7.27
N SER A 6 -23.04 -14.72 6.85
CA SER A 6 -24.39 -15.20 6.59
C SER A 6 -24.97 -14.74 5.26
N GLU A 7 -24.14 -14.25 4.32
CA GLU A 7 -24.45 -13.66 3.00
C GLU A 7 -25.89 -13.92 2.52
N ALA A 8 -26.20 -15.16 2.13
CA ALA A 8 -27.49 -15.54 1.55
C ALA A 8 -28.70 -15.43 2.51
N THR A 9 -28.49 -15.57 3.82
CA THR A 9 -29.51 -15.41 4.87
C THR A 9 -29.70 -13.95 5.24
N PHE A 10 -28.61 -13.18 5.31
CA PHE A 10 -28.65 -11.74 5.57
C PHE A 10 -29.37 -10.99 4.43
N ALA A 11 -29.03 -11.33 3.18
CA ALA A 11 -29.66 -10.76 1.98
C ALA A 11 -31.18 -10.99 1.94
N LYS A 12 -31.67 -12.15 2.39
CA LYS A 12 -33.09 -12.50 2.32
C LYS A 12 -33.92 -11.97 3.49
N CYS A 13 -33.39 -12.01 4.71
CA CYS A 13 -34.20 -11.76 5.91
C CYS A 13 -33.94 -10.40 6.56
N HIS A 14 -32.77 -9.80 6.36
CA HIS A 14 -32.36 -8.62 7.12
C HIS A 14 -32.16 -7.38 6.25
N TYR A 15 -31.71 -7.55 5.00
CA TYR A 15 -31.49 -6.44 4.06
C TYR A 15 -32.74 -5.55 3.85
N PRO A 16 -33.95 -6.08 3.58
CA PRO A 16 -35.12 -5.24 3.29
C PRO A 16 -35.57 -4.36 4.47
N THR A 17 -35.17 -4.72 5.69
CA THR A 17 -35.50 -3.95 6.91
C THR A 17 -34.39 -2.97 7.26
N ILE A 18 -33.12 -3.39 7.14
CA ILE A 18 -31.97 -2.62 7.62
C ILE A 18 -31.58 -1.53 6.62
N MET A 19 -31.52 -1.83 5.32
CA MET A 19 -31.03 -0.86 4.32
C MET A 19 -31.88 0.41 4.26
N PRO A 20 -33.23 0.34 4.26
CA PRO A 20 -34.06 1.56 4.27
C PRO A 20 -33.88 2.41 5.54
N LEU A 21 -33.64 1.77 6.68
CA LEU A 21 -33.38 2.48 7.94
C LEU A 21 -32.05 3.24 7.87
N LEU A 22 -30.99 2.61 7.34
CA LEU A 22 -29.69 3.26 7.17
C LEU A 22 -29.79 4.46 6.20
N LEU A 23 -30.47 4.28 5.07
CA LEU A 23 -30.71 5.37 4.11
C LEU A 23 -31.53 6.51 4.73
N SER A 24 -32.52 6.19 5.57
CA SER A 24 -33.29 7.20 6.30
C SER A 24 -32.43 7.98 7.29
N VAL A 25 -31.51 7.32 7.99
CA VAL A 25 -30.58 8.02 8.89
C VAL A 25 -29.67 8.96 8.09
N LEU A 26 -29.09 8.47 6.98
CA LEU A 26 -28.22 9.26 6.12
C LEU A 26 -28.91 10.49 5.50
N ARG A 27 -30.21 10.40 5.21
CA ARG A 27 -31.02 11.53 4.69
C ARG A 27 -31.33 12.61 5.71
N ASN A 28 -31.37 12.27 7.00
CA ASN A 28 -31.88 13.18 8.04
C ASN A 28 -30.78 13.69 8.99
N ALA A 29 -29.59 13.08 8.96
CA ALA A 29 -28.47 13.42 9.83
C ALA A 29 -27.56 14.52 9.22
N ASP A 30 -28.13 15.70 8.94
CA ASP A 30 -27.40 16.85 8.36
C ASP A 30 -26.79 17.80 9.39
N GLY A 31 -27.11 17.63 10.67
CA GLY A 31 -26.53 18.44 11.75
C GLY A 31 -25.07 18.05 12.05
N VAL A 32 -24.23 19.04 12.34
CA VAL A 32 -22.81 18.87 12.74
C VAL A 32 -22.68 17.93 13.95
N GLU A 33 -23.65 17.96 14.86
CA GLU A 33 -23.71 17.09 16.06
C GLU A 33 -23.90 15.59 15.71
N TYR A 34 -24.37 15.28 14.49
CA TYR A 34 -24.67 13.94 14.02
C TYR A 34 -23.59 13.34 13.11
N GLN A 35 -22.41 13.95 13.04
CA GLN A 35 -21.30 13.49 12.19
C GLN A 35 -20.98 12.00 12.38
N LYS A 36 -20.86 11.52 13.63
CA LYS A 36 -20.68 10.09 13.93
C LYS A 36 -21.86 9.22 13.50
N LEU A 37 -23.08 9.74 13.64
CA LEU A 37 -24.33 9.09 13.23
C LEU A 37 -24.51 9.07 11.71
N ARG A 38 -23.74 9.86 10.95
CA ARG A 38 -23.65 9.77 9.49
C ARG A 38 -22.61 8.74 9.06
N ILE A 39 -21.43 8.79 9.68
CA ILE A 39 -20.28 7.93 9.35
C ILE A 39 -20.61 6.44 9.53
N LYS A 40 -21.16 6.04 10.69
CA LYS A 40 -21.35 4.62 11.01
C LYS A 40 -22.42 3.93 10.15
N PRO A 41 -23.58 4.55 9.88
CA PRO A 41 -24.54 4.01 8.92
C PRO A 41 -24.02 3.96 7.48
N MET A 42 -23.21 4.93 7.08
CA MET A 42 -22.56 4.95 5.76
C MET A 42 -21.61 3.75 5.60
N GLU A 43 -20.73 3.53 6.57
CA GLU A 43 -19.82 2.38 6.61
C GLU A 43 -20.59 1.05 6.60
N CYS A 44 -21.65 0.96 7.41
CA CYS A 44 -22.52 -0.21 7.49
C CYS A 44 -23.21 -0.49 6.15
N ALA A 45 -23.75 0.55 5.49
CA ALA A 45 -24.37 0.41 4.17
C ALA A 45 -23.38 -0.10 3.12
N GLY A 46 -22.14 0.38 3.13
CA GLY A 46 -21.08 -0.12 2.24
C GLY A 46 -20.73 -1.59 2.48
N LEU A 47 -20.62 -2.03 3.74
CA LEU A 47 -20.36 -3.43 4.08
C LEU A 47 -21.52 -4.35 3.67
N ILE A 48 -22.76 -3.89 3.91
CA ILE A 48 -23.96 -4.63 3.49
C ILE A 48 -23.99 -4.76 1.97
N ALA A 49 -23.63 -3.71 1.22
CA ALA A 49 -23.60 -3.73 -0.24
C ALA A 49 -22.70 -4.84 -0.78
N ILE A 50 -21.50 -5.02 -0.21
CA ILE A 50 -20.60 -6.13 -0.58
C ILE A 50 -21.24 -7.47 -0.22
N ALA A 51 -21.72 -7.61 1.02
CA ALA A 51 -22.19 -8.90 1.54
C ALA A 51 -23.45 -9.45 0.83
N VAL A 52 -24.34 -8.58 0.34
CA VAL A 52 -25.55 -9.02 -0.38
C VAL A 52 -25.34 -9.19 -1.89
N GLY A 53 -24.23 -8.64 -2.41
CA GLY A 53 -23.88 -8.67 -3.81
C GLY A 53 -24.73 -7.76 -4.70
N LYS A 54 -24.27 -7.65 -5.95
CA LYS A 54 -24.78 -6.73 -6.97
C LYS A 54 -26.30 -6.76 -7.15
N GLU A 55 -26.89 -7.95 -7.29
CA GLU A 55 -28.30 -8.11 -7.65
C GLU A 55 -29.26 -7.53 -6.61
N VAL A 56 -28.93 -7.69 -5.33
CA VAL A 56 -29.77 -7.20 -4.21
C VAL A 56 -29.55 -5.71 -4.00
N PHE A 57 -28.29 -5.27 -4.02
CA PHE A 57 -27.93 -3.88 -3.76
C PHE A 57 -28.37 -2.90 -4.87
N ARG A 58 -28.54 -3.40 -6.11
CA ARG A 58 -28.86 -2.58 -7.29
C ARG A 58 -30.05 -1.62 -7.08
N GLN A 59 -31.08 -2.05 -6.36
CA GLN A 59 -32.31 -1.27 -6.15
C GLN A 59 -32.08 -0.01 -5.31
N ASP A 60 -31.15 -0.08 -4.35
CA ASP A 60 -30.85 1.02 -3.42
C ASP A 60 -29.56 1.76 -3.77
N SER A 61 -28.77 1.22 -4.71
CA SER A 61 -27.46 1.74 -5.11
C SER A 61 -27.48 3.23 -5.50
N ASN A 62 -28.38 3.63 -6.41
CA ASN A 62 -28.55 5.03 -6.83
C ASN A 62 -28.79 5.96 -5.64
N THR A 63 -29.68 5.54 -4.72
CA THR A 63 -30.03 6.33 -3.55
C THR A 63 -28.83 6.48 -2.62
N LEU A 64 -28.08 5.41 -2.36
CA LEU A 64 -26.90 5.49 -1.52
C LEU A 64 -25.86 6.42 -2.14
N VAL A 65 -25.56 6.23 -3.43
CA VAL A 65 -24.57 7.03 -4.18
C VAL A 65 -24.93 8.52 -4.16
N GLU A 66 -26.19 8.88 -4.39
CA GLU A 66 -26.65 10.27 -4.30
C GLU A 66 -26.43 10.86 -2.90
N LEU A 67 -26.70 10.10 -1.83
CA LEU A 67 -26.46 10.54 -0.46
C LEU A 67 -24.97 10.72 -0.13
N LEU A 68 -24.11 9.88 -0.71
CA LEU A 68 -22.66 10.01 -0.58
C LEU A 68 -22.14 11.27 -1.29
N ILE A 69 -22.65 11.57 -2.49
CA ILE A 69 -22.28 12.77 -3.27
C ILE A 69 -22.78 14.05 -2.60
N GLN A 70 -23.98 14.02 -2.00
CA GLN A 70 -24.54 15.17 -1.29
C GLN A 70 -23.93 15.37 0.10
N SER A 71 -23.00 14.51 0.52
CA SER A 71 -22.36 14.65 1.82
C SER A 71 -21.54 15.94 1.89
N PRO A 72 -21.71 16.75 2.94
CA PRO A 72 -20.96 17.99 3.07
C PRO A 72 -19.46 17.66 3.10
N HIS A 73 -18.72 18.26 2.17
CA HIS A 73 -17.28 18.17 2.11
C HIS A 73 -16.70 19.30 2.96
N ASP A 74 -16.47 19.02 4.23
CA ASP A 74 -15.62 19.87 5.07
C ASP A 74 -14.17 19.39 4.95
N PRO A 75 -13.25 20.19 4.36
CA PRO A 75 -11.83 19.82 4.25
C PRO A 75 -11.13 19.65 5.61
N SER A 76 -11.70 20.19 6.69
CA SER A 76 -11.17 20.02 8.04
C SER A 76 -11.58 18.68 8.67
N ASP A 77 -12.64 18.05 8.14
CA ASP A 77 -13.16 16.77 8.59
C ASP A 77 -12.46 15.60 7.89
N THR A 78 -11.29 15.26 8.43
CA THR A 78 -10.49 14.13 7.94
C THR A 78 -11.20 12.79 8.14
N GLN A 79 -12.01 12.64 9.19
CA GLN A 79 -12.71 11.38 9.47
C GLN A 79 -13.80 11.10 8.43
N LEU A 80 -14.68 12.06 8.16
CA LEU A 80 -15.72 11.85 7.15
C LEU A 80 -15.11 11.53 5.78
N THR A 81 -14.04 12.23 5.41
CA THR A 81 -13.29 11.97 4.17
C THR A 81 -12.78 10.53 4.12
N HIS A 82 -12.16 10.04 5.19
CA HIS A 82 -11.67 8.67 5.31
C HIS A 82 -12.79 7.65 5.02
N TYR A 83 -13.89 7.75 5.76
CA TYR A 83 -15.00 6.80 5.65
C TYR A 83 -15.74 6.92 4.32
N LEU A 84 -15.82 8.11 3.75
CA LEU A 84 -16.44 8.32 2.43
C LEU A 84 -15.63 7.62 1.35
N ILE A 85 -14.31 7.81 1.31
CA ILE A 85 -13.41 7.12 0.38
C ILE A 85 -13.47 5.60 0.57
N ALA A 86 -13.44 5.13 1.82
CA ALA A 86 -13.54 3.71 2.14
C ALA A 86 -14.91 3.12 1.75
N THR A 87 -15.99 3.92 1.74
CA THR A 87 -17.32 3.48 1.33
C THR A 87 -17.43 3.43 -0.19
N TRP A 88 -16.84 4.38 -0.90
CA TRP A 88 -16.75 4.36 -2.37
C TRP A 88 -16.08 3.09 -2.90
N ALA A 89 -15.00 2.65 -2.25
CA ALA A 89 -14.35 1.37 -2.58
C ALA A 89 -15.32 0.18 -2.50
N LYS A 90 -16.11 0.12 -1.42
CA LYS A 90 -17.05 -0.98 -1.18
C LYS A 90 -18.22 -0.97 -2.16
N VAL A 91 -18.77 0.21 -2.44
CA VAL A 91 -19.84 0.38 -3.44
C VAL A 91 -19.35 0.01 -4.83
N CYS A 92 -18.13 0.40 -5.20
CA CYS A 92 -17.48 -0.02 -6.44
C CYS A 92 -17.38 -1.55 -6.55
N GLN A 93 -16.89 -2.23 -5.51
CA GLN A 93 -16.80 -3.69 -5.50
C GLN A 93 -18.17 -4.36 -5.63
N ALA A 94 -19.19 -3.84 -4.93
CA ALA A 94 -20.54 -4.39 -4.98
C ALA A 94 -21.20 -4.23 -6.36
N MET A 95 -20.99 -3.10 -7.03
CA MET A 95 -21.63 -2.80 -8.32
C MET A 95 -20.85 -3.28 -9.55
N GLY A 96 -19.53 -3.43 -9.43
CA GLY A 96 -18.64 -3.78 -10.53
C GLY A 96 -18.66 -2.74 -11.65
N GLU A 97 -18.90 -3.19 -12.88
CA GLU A 97 -18.95 -2.34 -14.08
C GLU A 97 -20.10 -1.31 -14.05
N GLU A 98 -21.19 -1.56 -13.31
CA GLU A 98 -22.33 -0.63 -13.23
C GLU A 98 -22.00 0.67 -12.46
N PHE A 99 -20.83 0.75 -11.85
CA PHE A 99 -20.36 1.94 -11.17
C PHE A 99 -19.76 2.99 -12.13
N GLU A 100 -19.52 2.64 -13.40
CA GLU A 100 -18.92 3.53 -14.42
C GLU A 100 -19.55 4.95 -14.52
N PRO A 101 -20.88 5.13 -14.42
CA PRO A 101 -21.48 6.47 -14.50
C PRO A 101 -21.05 7.43 -13.38
N TYR A 102 -20.59 6.90 -12.24
CA TYR A 102 -20.25 7.71 -11.06
C TYR A 102 -18.77 8.10 -11.00
N LEU A 103 -17.92 7.52 -11.86
CA LEU A 103 -16.47 7.78 -11.86
C LEU A 103 -16.10 9.25 -12.01
N PRO A 104 -16.74 10.02 -12.91
CA PRO A 104 -16.39 11.42 -13.08
C PRO A 104 -16.61 12.27 -11.82
N VAL A 105 -17.45 11.79 -10.89
CA VAL A 105 -17.72 12.47 -9.62
C VAL A 105 -16.74 12.01 -8.53
N VAL A 106 -16.46 10.71 -8.47
CA VAL A 106 -15.67 10.11 -7.37
C VAL A 106 -14.16 10.26 -7.60
N MET A 107 -13.68 10.05 -8.83
CA MET A 107 -12.26 10.04 -9.15
C MET A 107 -11.54 11.36 -8.87
N PRO A 108 -12.10 12.55 -9.19
CA PRO A 108 -11.41 13.81 -8.90
C PRO A 108 -11.13 14.04 -7.41
N GLN A 109 -12.08 13.71 -6.54
CA GLN A 109 -11.90 13.80 -5.09
C GLN A 109 -10.86 12.80 -4.61
N LEU A 110 -10.93 11.56 -5.09
CA LEU A 110 -9.98 10.50 -4.75
C LEU A 110 -8.53 10.86 -5.14
N LEU A 111 -8.34 11.35 -6.37
CA LEU A 111 -7.02 11.79 -6.87
C LEU A 111 -6.50 13.01 -6.10
N THR A 112 -7.39 13.92 -5.68
CA THR A 112 -7.03 15.07 -4.84
C THR A 112 -6.51 14.61 -3.47
N THR A 113 -7.21 13.69 -2.81
CA THR A 113 -6.78 13.13 -1.52
C THR A 113 -5.49 12.31 -1.66
N ALA A 114 -5.37 11.48 -2.70
CA ALA A 114 -4.15 10.71 -2.95
C ALA A 114 -2.94 11.61 -3.32
N GLY A 115 -3.19 12.71 -4.02
CA GLY A 115 -2.20 13.71 -4.39
C GLY A 115 -1.84 14.71 -3.27
N ALA A 116 -2.51 14.63 -2.11
CA ALA A 116 -2.25 15.54 -1.00
C ALA A 116 -0.79 15.43 -0.54
N LYS A 117 -0.16 16.59 -0.30
CA LYS A 117 1.19 16.64 0.27
C LYS A 117 1.11 16.36 1.76
N ALA A 118 2.19 15.82 2.33
CA ALA A 118 2.29 15.69 3.78
C ALA A 118 2.30 17.10 4.40
N ASP A 119 1.43 17.33 5.38
CA ASP A 119 1.46 18.53 6.20
C ASP A 119 2.56 18.33 7.27
N ILE A 120 3.73 18.90 7.00
CA ILE A 120 4.93 18.82 7.86
C ILE A 120 5.18 20.19 8.49
N SER A 121 5.30 20.23 9.81
CA SER A 121 5.72 21.39 10.58
C SER A 121 7.09 21.12 11.18
N ILE A 122 8.07 21.98 10.93
CA ILE A 122 9.42 21.86 11.50
C ILE A 122 9.46 22.68 12.78
N TYR A 123 9.96 22.08 13.86
CA TYR A 123 10.15 22.71 15.15
C TYR A 123 11.64 22.76 15.49
N ASP A 124 12.09 23.93 15.97
CA ASP A 124 13.45 24.12 16.50
C ASP A 124 13.57 23.63 17.96
N GLU A 125 12.44 23.32 18.60
CA GLU A 125 12.36 22.87 19.99
C GLU A 125 12.39 21.34 20.08
N SER A 126 12.80 20.81 21.24
CA SER A 126 12.83 19.37 21.50
C SER A 126 11.41 18.77 21.48
N PRO A 127 11.22 17.51 21.05
CA PRO A 127 9.91 16.86 21.01
C PRO A 127 9.15 16.93 22.34
N GLU A 128 9.88 16.88 23.46
CA GLU A 128 9.36 16.87 24.82
C GLU A 128 8.67 18.18 25.25
N THR A 129 8.91 19.31 24.55
CA THR A 129 8.32 20.61 24.88
C THR A 129 7.07 20.93 24.06
N LEU A 130 6.76 20.11 23.05
CA LEU A 130 5.64 20.31 22.15
C LEU A 130 4.41 19.54 22.65
N GLU A 131 3.27 20.22 22.73
CA GLU A 131 2.00 19.57 23.06
C GLU A 131 1.56 18.64 21.92
N GLU A 132 1.22 17.39 22.24
CA GLU A 132 0.57 16.47 21.31
C GLU A 132 -0.77 17.05 20.88
N LYS A 133 -0.89 17.38 19.59
CA LYS A 133 -2.16 17.79 18.97
C LYS A 133 -2.85 16.57 18.39
N GLU A 134 -4.17 16.48 18.54
CA GLU A 134 -4.95 15.37 17.98
C GLU A 134 -4.73 15.27 16.45
N GLY A 135 -4.28 14.10 16.00
CA GLY A 135 -3.97 13.82 14.59
C GLY A 135 -2.63 14.37 14.09
N TRP A 136 -1.74 14.80 14.99
CA TRP A 136 -0.34 15.14 14.72
C TRP A 136 0.59 14.24 15.54
N GLU A 137 1.67 13.78 14.91
CA GLU A 137 2.75 13.02 15.54
C GLU A 137 4.07 13.75 15.35
N ILE A 138 4.90 13.78 16.39
CA ILE A 138 6.18 14.48 16.38
C ILE A 138 7.28 13.44 16.27
N ILE A 139 8.04 13.47 15.17
CA ILE A 139 9.16 12.59 14.91
C ILE A 139 10.46 13.40 14.85
N GLU A 140 11.55 12.83 15.35
CA GLU A 140 12.88 13.41 15.17
C GLU A 140 13.55 12.77 13.95
N MET A 141 13.90 13.59 12.94
CA MET A 141 14.61 13.13 11.75
C MET A 141 15.84 14.00 11.52
N GLU A 142 17.01 13.37 11.37
CA GLU A 142 18.29 14.06 11.09
C GLU A 142 18.64 15.21 12.08
N GLY A 143 18.20 15.08 13.34
CA GLY A 143 18.42 16.09 14.39
C GLY A 143 17.47 17.29 14.32
N GLN A 144 16.37 17.19 13.56
CA GLN A 144 15.27 18.15 13.55
C GLN A 144 13.97 17.51 14.04
N THR A 145 13.20 18.26 14.82
CA THR A 145 11.88 17.83 15.29
C THR A 145 10.82 18.18 14.23
N LEU A 146 10.10 17.17 13.71
CA LEU A 146 9.08 17.31 12.68
C LEU A 146 7.71 16.90 13.25
N GLY A 147 6.71 17.79 13.21
CA GLY A 147 5.31 17.41 13.40
C GLY A 147 4.67 17.03 12.07
N ILE A 148 4.04 15.87 12.02
CA ILE A 148 3.37 15.31 10.85
C ILE A 148 1.90 15.09 11.17
N ARG A 149 1.01 15.58 10.29
CA ARG A 149 -0.43 15.35 10.42
C ARG A 149 -0.82 13.94 9.96
N THR A 150 -0.71 12.94 10.83
CA THR A 150 -1.00 11.52 10.56
C THR A 150 -2.39 11.28 9.98
N SER A 151 -3.41 11.98 10.49
CA SER A 151 -4.80 11.86 9.98
C SER A 151 -4.96 12.15 8.48
N SER A 152 -4.11 13.03 7.91
CA SER A 152 -4.12 13.30 6.47
C SER A 152 -3.36 12.24 5.68
N LEU A 153 -2.38 11.59 6.32
CA LEU A 153 -1.66 10.45 5.74
C LEU A 153 -2.52 9.20 5.67
N ASP A 154 -3.33 8.93 6.69
CA ASP A 154 -4.28 7.82 6.70
C ASP A 154 -5.31 7.96 5.57
N ASN A 155 -5.79 9.19 5.34
CA ASN A 155 -6.69 9.49 4.21
C ASN A 155 -6.03 9.25 2.87
N LYS A 156 -4.74 9.61 2.75
CA LYS A 156 -3.95 9.33 1.56
C LYS A 156 -3.77 7.83 1.35
N CYS A 157 -3.43 7.08 2.39
CA CYS A 157 -3.33 5.62 2.34
C CYS A 157 -4.65 4.99 1.87
N GLN A 158 -5.76 5.37 2.51
CA GLN A 158 -7.09 4.91 2.15
C GLN A 158 -7.45 5.25 0.69
N ALA A 159 -7.01 6.41 0.18
CA ALA A 159 -7.20 6.78 -1.21
C ALA A 159 -6.42 5.87 -2.17
N PHE A 160 -5.17 5.52 -1.85
CA PHE A 160 -4.38 4.57 -2.64
C PHE A 160 -4.98 3.16 -2.64
N GLU A 161 -5.43 2.67 -1.50
CA GLU A 161 -6.13 1.38 -1.41
C GLU A 161 -7.41 1.38 -2.26
N THR A 162 -8.19 2.46 -2.21
CA THR A 162 -9.37 2.62 -3.05
C THR A 162 -9.02 2.68 -4.54
N LEU A 163 -7.90 3.30 -4.92
CA LEU A 163 -7.41 3.29 -6.31
C LEU A 163 -7.04 1.87 -6.78
N VAL A 164 -6.42 1.05 -5.92
CA VAL A 164 -6.14 -0.37 -6.20
C VAL A 164 -7.43 -1.13 -6.46
N ILE A 165 -8.45 -0.92 -5.62
CA ILE A 165 -9.77 -1.55 -5.77
C ILE A 165 -10.46 -1.10 -7.07
N HIS A 166 -10.46 0.19 -7.37
CA HIS A 166 -11.07 0.72 -8.59
C HIS A 166 -10.37 0.21 -9.86
N CYS A 167 -9.04 0.23 -9.87
CA CYS A 167 -8.25 -0.26 -11.01
C CYS A 167 -8.46 -1.76 -11.24
N SER A 168 -8.50 -2.56 -10.18
CA SER A 168 -8.75 -4.01 -10.28
C SER A 168 -10.17 -4.35 -10.70
N THR A 169 -11.17 -3.57 -10.26
CA THR A 169 -12.59 -3.83 -10.56
C THR A 169 -12.95 -3.50 -12.01
N TRP A 170 -12.42 -2.41 -12.57
CA TRP A 170 -12.83 -1.94 -13.91
C TRP A 170 -11.87 -2.30 -15.04
N GLY A 171 -10.64 -2.71 -14.73
CA GLY A 171 -9.65 -3.09 -15.73
C GLY A 171 -9.49 -2.02 -16.82
N ALA A 172 -9.76 -2.39 -18.07
CA ALA A 172 -9.63 -1.50 -19.24
C ALA A 172 -10.46 -0.20 -19.17
N CYS A 173 -11.60 -0.18 -18.48
CA CYS A 173 -12.43 1.03 -18.36
C CYS A 173 -11.78 2.11 -17.48
N PHE A 174 -10.75 1.78 -16.70
CA PHE A 174 -9.98 2.74 -15.90
C PHE A 174 -9.02 3.60 -16.75
N ALA A 175 -8.88 3.31 -18.06
CA ALA A 175 -7.90 3.96 -18.95
C ALA A 175 -7.95 5.49 -18.95
N SER A 176 -9.13 6.10 -18.82
CA SER A 176 -9.31 7.56 -18.80
C SER A 176 -8.59 8.24 -17.63
N TRP A 177 -8.36 7.52 -16.54
CA TRP A 177 -7.72 8.02 -15.32
C TRP A 177 -6.26 7.56 -15.19
N LEU A 178 -5.82 6.63 -16.04
CA LEU A 178 -4.51 5.98 -15.98
C LEU A 178 -3.35 6.98 -15.83
N SER A 179 -3.30 8.00 -16.68
CA SER A 179 -2.20 8.98 -16.68
C SER A 179 -2.14 9.78 -15.38
N GLN A 180 -3.30 10.25 -14.90
CA GLN A 180 -3.39 11.05 -13.67
C GLN A 180 -3.06 10.21 -12.44
N THR A 181 -3.54 8.96 -12.40
CA THR A 181 -3.20 8.03 -11.33
C THR A 181 -1.72 7.68 -11.35
N LEU A 182 -1.10 7.51 -12.52
CA LEU A 182 0.32 7.22 -12.60
C LEU A 182 1.19 8.38 -12.09
N GLU A 183 0.81 9.62 -12.41
CA GLU A 183 1.53 10.84 -11.98
C GLU A 183 1.61 10.96 -10.45
N ILE A 184 0.55 10.55 -9.73
CA ILE A 184 0.56 10.54 -8.25
C ILE A 184 1.22 9.28 -7.66
N THR A 185 1.18 8.15 -8.38
CA THR A 185 1.67 6.86 -7.88
C THR A 185 3.19 6.76 -7.91
N LEU A 186 3.85 7.27 -8.97
CA LEU A 186 5.31 7.17 -9.08
C LEU A 186 6.08 7.92 -7.97
N PRO A 187 5.68 9.15 -7.56
CA PRO A 187 6.29 9.81 -6.42
C PRO A 187 5.99 9.12 -5.08
N ALA A 188 4.86 8.40 -4.98
CA ALA A 188 4.44 7.74 -3.74
C ALA A 188 5.41 6.65 -3.28
N PHE A 189 6.19 6.05 -4.18
CA PHE A 189 7.27 5.12 -3.81
C PHE A 189 8.30 5.74 -2.85
N LYS A 190 8.53 7.06 -2.92
CA LYS A 190 9.49 7.79 -2.07
C LYS A 190 8.80 8.51 -0.92
N PHE A 191 7.57 8.12 -0.58
CA PHE A 191 6.79 8.70 0.50
C PHE A 191 7.08 7.99 1.82
N TYR A 192 8.22 8.32 2.44
CA TYR A 192 8.72 7.65 3.65
C TYR A 192 7.89 7.89 4.91
N PHE A 193 6.93 8.81 4.88
CA PHE A 193 6.09 9.16 6.04
C PHE A 193 4.96 8.17 6.33
N HIS A 194 4.63 7.27 5.39
CA HIS A 194 3.57 6.27 5.60
C HIS A 194 3.83 5.03 4.74
N GLU A 195 4.03 3.88 5.38
CA GLU A 195 4.32 2.60 4.71
C GLU A 195 3.17 2.10 3.85
N GLY A 196 1.92 2.15 4.35
CA GLY A 196 0.75 1.72 3.58
C GLY A 196 0.58 2.44 2.23
N VAL A 197 0.96 3.72 2.11
CA VAL A 197 0.94 4.46 0.83
C VAL A 197 1.94 3.87 -0.15
N ARG A 198 3.15 3.55 0.33
CA ARG A 198 4.23 2.94 -0.46
C ARG A 198 3.82 1.55 -0.96
N GLU A 199 3.29 0.72 -0.07
CA GLU A 199 2.80 -0.62 -0.37
C GLU A 199 1.65 -0.61 -1.39
N ALA A 200 0.64 0.23 -1.17
CA ALA A 200 -0.47 0.36 -2.09
C ALA A 200 -0.02 0.88 -3.47
N ALA A 201 0.96 1.79 -3.53
CA ALA A 201 1.55 2.22 -4.80
C ALA A 201 2.28 1.09 -5.54
N ALA A 202 3.03 0.24 -4.81
CA ALA A 202 3.70 -0.94 -5.39
C ALA A 202 2.70 -1.96 -5.96
N MET A 203 1.56 -2.15 -5.31
CA MET A 203 0.48 -2.99 -5.83
C MET A 203 -0.25 -2.36 -7.03
N LEU A 204 -0.41 -1.03 -7.02
CA LEU A 204 -1.17 -0.31 -8.05
C LEU A 204 -0.46 -0.27 -9.40
N VAL A 205 0.88 -0.13 -9.43
CA VAL A 205 1.65 0.01 -10.68
C VAL A 205 1.44 -1.14 -11.67
N PRO A 206 1.58 -2.44 -11.29
CA PRO A 206 1.30 -3.54 -12.20
C PRO A 206 -0.15 -3.54 -12.70
N MET A 207 -1.11 -3.15 -11.86
CA MET A 207 -2.53 -3.08 -12.26
C MET A 207 -2.77 -1.96 -13.29
N LEU A 208 -2.15 -0.80 -13.11
CA LEU A 208 -2.19 0.31 -14.07
C LEU A 208 -1.56 -0.11 -15.41
N LEU A 209 -0.44 -0.82 -15.39
CA LEU A 209 0.18 -1.38 -16.60
C LEU A 209 -0.74 -2.36 -17.30
N ALA A 210 -1.40 -3.26 -16.57
CA ALA A 210 -2.35 -4.22 -17.11
C ALA A 210 -3.55 -3.51 -17.76
N CYS A 211 -4.13 -2.52 -17.08
CA CYS A 211 -5.20 -1.66 -17.60
C CYS A 211 -4.77 -0.94 -18.88
N GLY A 212 -3.60 -0.29 -18.86
CA GLY A 212 -3.06 0.42 -20.01
C GLY A 212 -2.80 -0.49 -21.21
N LYS A 213 -2.31 -1.71 -20.96
CA LYS A 213 -2.07 -2.72 -21.99
C LYS A 213 -3.38 -3.22 -22.61
N GLN A 214 -4.40 -3.50 -21.80
CA GLN A 214 -5.71 -3.98 -22.27
C GLN A 214 -6.47 -2.92 -23.07
N SER A 215 -6.38 -1.65 -22.63
CA SER A 215 -7.04 -0.52 -23.29
C SER A 215 -6.26 0.06 -24.48
N GLY A 216 -4.99 -0.30 -24.66
CA GLY A 216 -4.11 0.28 -25.66
C GLY A 216 -3.71 1.74 -25.39
N SER A 217 -3.96 2.24 -24.18
CA SER A 217 -3.65 3.61 -23.75
C SER A 217 -2.21 3.79 -23.25
N LEU A 218 -1.47 2.69 -23.10
CA LEU A 218 -0.11 2.70 -22.56
C LEU A 218 0.89 3.28 -23.57
N THR A 219 1.60 4.33 -23.16
CA THR A 219 2.66 4.94 -23.98
C THR A 219 4.05 4.42 -23.60
N PRO A 220 5.03 4.38 -24.52
CA PRO A 220 6.41 4.02 -24.20
C PRO A 220 7.02 4.88 -23.08
N GLN A 221 6.65 6.16 -23.01
CA GLN A 221 7.12 7.09 -21.98
C GLN A 221 6.62 6.69 -20.58
N MET A 222 5.36 6.27 -20.47
CA MET A 222 4.80 5.80 -19.19
C MET A 222 5.51 4.54 -18.71
N VAL A 223 5.74 3.58 -19.61
CA VAL A 223 6.47 2.34 -19.29
C VAL A 223 7.90 2.64 -18.85
N SER A 224 8.59 3.50 -19.61
CA SER A 224 9.94 3.97 -19.29
C SER A 224 10.00 4.62 -17.90
N ALA A 225 9.08 5.55 -17.61
CA ALA A 225 9.02 6.22 -16.32
C ALA A 225 8.79 5.26 -15.15
N ILE A 226 7.92 4.26 -15.32
CA ILE A 226 7.66 3.22 -14.31
C ILE A 226 8.93 2.43 -14.02
N PHE A 227 9.56 1.84 -15.05
CA PHE A 227 10.74 1.01 -14.83
C PHE A 227 11.92 1.80 -14.26
N HIS A 228 12.17 3.03 -14.73
CA HIS A 228 13.20 3.90 -14.15
C HIS A 228 12.93 4.19 -12.68
N GLN A 229 11.69 4.53 -12.32
CA GLN A 229 11.35 4.87 -10.94
C GLN A 229 11.45 3.65 -10.01
N VAL A 230 10.91 2.49 -10.42
CA VAL A 230 10.98 1.26 -9.62
C VAL A 230 12.43 0.83 -9.41
N ILE A 231 13.26 0.81 -10.46
CA ILE A 231 14.69 0.47 -10.35
C ILE A 231 15.42 1.48 -9.46
N SER A 232 15.13 2.78 -9.61
CA SER A 232 15.71 3.83 -8.74
C SER A 232 15.34 3.59 -7.28
N CYS A 233 14.09 3.24 -6.98
CA CYS A 233 13.64 2.96 -5.62
C CYS A 233 14.29 1.69 -5.06
N ILE A 234 14.36 0.60 -5.84
CA ILE A 234 15.06 -0.63 -5.44
C ILE A 234 16.52 -0.33 -5.09
N SER A 235 17.20 0.56 -5.82
CA SER A 235 18.61 0.88 -5.52
C SER A 235 18.82 1.71 -4.24
N THR A 236 17.81 2.43 -3.75
CA THR A 236 17.94 3.34 -2.60
C THR A 236 17.15 2.90 -1.38
N GLU A 237 16.31 1.88 -1.50
CA GLU A 237 15.48 1.41 -0.40
C GLU A 237 16.31 0.75 0.70
N HIS A 238 15.95 1.04 1.94
CA HIS A 238 16.63 0.55 3.14
C HIS A 238 15.78 -0.46 3.91
N ASP A 239 14.45 -0.35 3.81
CA ASP A 239 13.52 -1.28 4.44
C ASP A 239 13.40 -2.58 3.62
N SER A 240 13.71 -3.72 4.25
CA SER A 240 13.71 -5.03 3.60
C SER A 240 12.29 -5.48 3.20
N SER A 241 11.28 -5.13 4.01
CA SER A 241 9.87 -5.49 3.73
C SER A 241 9.40 -4.81 2.44
N PHE A 242 9.53 -3.49 2.36
CA PHE A 242 9.14 -2.74 1.19
C PHE A 242 10.02 -3.03 -0.04
N LEU A 243 11.30 -3.37 0.18
CA LEU A 243 12.18 -3.82 -0.91
C LEU A 243 11.65 -5.10 -1.57
N SER A 244 11.11 -6.07 -0.81
CA SER A 244 10.42 -7.25 -1.37
C SER A 244 9.21 -6.83 -2.22
N SER A 245 8.39 -5.89 -1.73
CA SER A 245 7.26 -5.35 -2.50
C SER A 245 7.67 -4.66 -3.80
N LEU A 246 8.82 -3.96 -3.83
CA LEU A 246 9.36 -3.35 -5.05
C LEU A 246 9.84 -4.41 -6.06
N TYR A 247 10.52 -5.47 -5.62
CA TYR A 247 10.91 -6.58 -6.50
C TYR A 247 9.70 -7.30 -7.09
N LYS A 248 8.68 -7.55 -6.26
CA LYS A 248 7.41 -8.13 -6.71
C LYS A 248 6.72 -7.24 -7.74
N CYS A 249 6.64 -5.93 -7.47
CA CYS A 249 6.10 -4.94 -8.40
C CYS A 249 6.86 -4.96 -9.75
N PHE A 250 8.20 -5.01 -9.72
CA PHE A 250 9.02 -5.10 -10.92
C PHE A 250 8.75 -6.41 -11.69
N CYS A 251 8.73 -7.56 -11.01
CA CYS A 251 8.49 -8.87 -11.61
C CYS A 251 7.10 -8.96 -12.25
N ASP A 252 6.06 -8.53 -11.54
CA ASP A 252 4.69 -8.56 -12.05
C ASP A 252 4.54 -7.61 -13.25
N SER A 253 5.16 -6.43 -13.19
CA SER A 253 5.25 -5.50 -14.31
C SER A 253 5.95 -6.14 -15.52
N LEU A 254 7.06 -6.84 -15.31
CA LEU A 254 7.83 -7.50 -16.37
C LEU A 254 7.06 -8.65 -17.02
N ARG A 255 6.36 -9.46 -16.22
CA ARG A 255 5.51 -10.57 -16.70
C ARG A 255 4.41 -10.07 -17.62
N LEU A 256 3.85 -8.88 -17.36
CA LEU A 256 2.86 -8.26 -18.25
C LEU A 256 3.40 -8.00 -19.65
N PHE A 257 4.70 -7.75 -19.83
CA PHE A 257 5.30 -7.52 -21.15
C PHE A 257 5.81 -8.80 -21.83
N GLY A 258 5.62 -9.97 -21.23
CA GLY A 258 6.09 -11.24 -21.77
C GLY A 258 7.52 -11.60 -21.34
N GLY A 259 8.02 -10.97 -20.28
CA GLY A 259 9.29 -11.32 -19.65
C GLY A 259 10.48 -10.46 -20.10
N PRO A 260 11.71 -10.84 -19.70
CA PRO A 260 12.93 -10.05 -19.89
C PRO A 260 13.26 -9.73 -21.34
N ALA A 261 12.91 -10.60 -22.28
CA ALA A 261 13.17 -10.39 -23.70
C ALA A 261 12.46 -9.16 -24.29
N ALA A 262 11.38 -8.71 -23.65
CA ALA A 262 10.64 -7.51 -24.05
C ALA A 262 11.21 -6.21 -23.45
N LEU A 263 12.17 -6.32 -22.53
CA LEU A 263 12.74 -5.19 -21.81
C LEU A 263 13.96 -4.62 -22.55
N SER A 264 14.12 -3.29 -22.54
CA SER A 264 15.34 -2.65 -23.02
C SER A 264 16.55 -3.11 -22.19
N PRO A 265 17.73 -3.33 -22.80
CA PRO A 265 18.97 -3.66 -22.08
C PRO A 265 19.32 -2.66 -20.97
N GLU A 266 18.92 -1.39 -21.12
CA GLU A 266 19.10 -0.36 -20.11
C GLU A 266 18.45 -0.72 -18.77
N TYR A 267 17.19 -1.17 -18.80
CA TYR A 267 16.45 -1.54 -17.60
C TYR A 267 16.95 -2.85 -17.00
N ALA A 268 17.33 -3.81 -17.86
CA ALA A 268 17.95 -5.06 -17.42
C ALA A 268 19.25 -4.77 -16.65
N ASN A 269 20.16 -3.98 -17.21
CA ASN A 269 21.39 -3.57 -16.53
C ASN A 269 21.10 -2.77 -15.27
N GLY A 270 20.10 -1.88 -15.30
CA GLY A 270 19.69 -1.08 -14.15
C GLY A 270 19.23 -1.92 -12.96
N ILE A 271 18.37 -2.93 -13.19
CA ILE A 271 17.92 -3.82 -12.13
C ILE A 271 19.07 -4.70 -11.62
N MET A 272 19.95 -5.19 -12.50
CA MET A 272 21.12 -6.00 -12.08
C MET A 272 22.07 -5.22 -11.16
N GLU A 273 22.40 -3.97 -11.51
CA GLU A 273 23.25 -3.13 -10.66
C GLU A 273 22.55 -2.74 -9.34
N ALA A 274 21.24 -2.48 -9.37
CA ALA A 274 20.45 -2.24 -8.16
C ALA A 274 20.44 -3.47 -7.23
N THR A 275 20.23 -4.67 -7.78
CA THR A 275 20.27 -5.93 -7.02
C THR A 275 21.64 -6.20 -6.44
N LYS A 276 22.71 -6.00 -7.21
CA LYS A 276 24.09 -6.13 -6.73
C LYS A 276 24.37 -5.19 -5.55
N ARG A 277 23.92 -3.93 -5.63
CA ARG A 277 24.06 -2.96 -4.53
C ARG A 277 23.30 -3.39 -3.28
N GLN A 278 22.07 -3.88 -3.45
CA GLN A 278 21.26 -4.35 -2.33
C GLN A 278 21.84 -5.61 -1.67
N LEU A 279 22.37 -6.55 -2.46
CA LEU A 279 23.08 -7.72 -1.94
C LEU A 279 24.30 -7.33 -1.13
N GLN A 280 25.10 -6.37 -1.63
CA GLN A 280 26.25 -5.84 -0.89
C GLN A 280 25.82 -5.21 0.44
N ALA A 281 24.78 -4.35 0.42
CA ALA A 281 24.26 -3.72 1.63
C ALA A 281 23.74 -4.74 2.64
N ASN A 282 23.02 -5.77 2.20
CA ASN A 282 22.53 -6.85 3.06
C ASN A 282 23.70 -7.66 3.65
N ALA A 283 24.69 -8.02 2.83
CA ALA A 283 25.90 -8.70 3.28
C ALA A 283 26.64 -7.92 4.38
N ASP A 284 26.78 -6.60 4.20
CA ASP A 284 27.46 -5.73 5.16
C ASP A 284 26.66 -5.62 6.47
N ARG A 285 25.32 -5.54 6.41
CA ARG A 285 24.44 -5.59 7.59
C ARG A 285 24.58 -6.91 8.35
N ARG A 286 24.53 -8.06 7.65
CA ARG A 286 24.66 -9.40 8.26
C ARG A 286 26.03 -9.60 8.90
N LYS A 287 27.12 -9.21 8.22
CA LYS A 287 28.49 -9.25 8.79
C LYS A 287 28.63 -8.38 10.03
N ALA A 288 28.12 -7.15 9.99
CA ALA A 288 28.16 -6.25 11.15
C ALA A 288 27.40 -6.85 12.35
N ARG A 289 26.29 -7.55 12.11
CA ARG A 289 25.54 -8.27 13.15
C ARG A 289 26.31 -9.46 13.72
N SER A 290 26.90 -10.30 12.87
CA SER A 290 27.73 -11.44 13.29
C SER A 290 28.96 -10.99 14.10
N ASP A 291 29.66 -9.94 13.64
CA ASP A 291 30.80 -9.35 14.35
C ASP A 291 30.41 -8.80 15.73
N ARG A 292 29.21 -8.20 15.85
CA ARG A 292 28.69 -7.69 17.12
C ARG A 292 28.36 -8.84 18.07
N ALA A 293 27.66 -9.87 17.59
CA ALA A 293 27.33 -11.06 18.38
C ALA A 293 28.59 -11.79 18.89
N GLY A 294 29.64 -11.89 18.05
CA GLY A 294 30.91 -12.49 18.44
C GLY A 294 31.73 -11.68 19.46
N ARG A 295 31.54 -10.37 19.54
CA ARG A 295 32.22 -9.48 20.50
C ARG A 295 31.51 -9.36 21.84
N GLU A 296 30.18 -9.28 21.82
CA GLU A 296 29.36 -9.08 23.01
C GLU A 296 29.08 -10.40 23.75
N GLY A 297 29.26 -11.55 23.07
CA GLY A 297 28.91 -12.87 23.59
C GLY A 297 27.39 -13.00 23.68
N LEU A 298 26.81 -14.07 23.16
CA LEU A 298 25.38 -14.35 23.33
C LEU A 298 25.12 -14.76 24.79
N SER A 299 25.26 -13.86 25.75
CA SER A 299 24.61 -14.04 27.04
C SER A 299 23.12 -13.82 26.81
N ASP A 300 22.30 -14.71 27.35
CA ASP A 300 20.84 -14.56 27.41
C ASP A 300 20.49 -13.20 28.05
N VAL A 301 20.36 -12.16 27.23
CA VAL A 301 19.92 -10.84 27.69
C VAL A 301 18.40 -10.89 27.63
N ASP A 302 17.80 -11.29 28.76
CA ASP A 302 16.41 -10.99 29.08
C ASP A 302 16.20 -9.47 28.92
N GLY A 303 15.76 -9.06 27.74
CA GLY A 303 14.89 -7.91 27.39
C GLY A 303 15.05 -6.55 28.07
N TYR A 304 16.14 -6.23 28.77
CA TYR A 304 16.19 -5.01 29.61
C TYR A 304 17.31 -4.01 29.29
N ASP A 305 18.16 -4.26 28.28
CA ASP A 305 19.31 -3.37 28.00
C ASP A 305 19.56 -3.11 26.51
N GLY A 306 18.54 -2.64 25.78
CA GLY A 306 18.72 -1.95 24.48
C GLY A 306 19.35 -2.77 23.33
N VAL A 307 19.53 -4.08 23.49
CA VAL A 307 19.92 -5.02 22.43
C VAL A 307 18.62 -5.61 21.87
N MET A 308 18.45 -5.55 20.54
CA MET A 308 17.31 -6.18 19.83
C MET A 308 17.12 -7.61 20.34
N GLY A 309 15.90 -7.94 20.78
CA GLY A 309 15.63 -9.27 21.33
C GLY A 309 15.90 -10.37 20.31
N ARG A 310 16.19 -11.61 20.77
CA ARG A 310 16.39 -12.76 19.88
C ARG A 310 15.21 -12.94 18.90
N GLU A 311 13.99 -12.72 19.38
CA GLU A 311 12.77 -12.80 18.56
C GLU A 311 12.69 -11.68 17.51
N GLU A 312 13.01 -10.44 17.87
CA GLU A 312 13.04 -9.30 16.92
C GLU A 312 14.10 -9.49 15.84
N LEU A 313 15.27 -9.98 16.23
CA LEU A 313 16.35 -10.31 15.32
C LEU A 313 15.94 -11.43 14.35
N ALA A 314 15.27 -12.48 14.85
CA ALA A 314 14.79 -13.58 14.03
C ALA A 314 13.73 -13.11 13.02
N MET A 315 12.77 -12.28 13.44
CA MET A 315 11.78 -11.67 12.53
C MET A 315 12.46 -10.85 11.44
N MET A 316 13.47 -10.04 11.79
CA MET A 316 14.21 -9.25 10.81
C MET A 316 14.99 -10.15 9.81
N GLU A 317 15.63 -11.22 10.27
CA GLU A 317 16.31 -12.17 9.38
C GLU A 317 15.31 -12.89 8.45
N GLU A 318 14.12 -13.23 8.94
CA GLU A 318 13.05 -13.81 8.13
C GLU A 318 12.59 -12.85 7.02
N ILE A 319 12.40 -11.56 7.36
CA ILE A 319 12.05 -10.53 6.36
C ILE A 319 13.15 -10.41 5.30
N GLU A 320 14.42 -10.32 5.71
CA GLU A 320 15.54 -10.28 4.76
C GLU A 320 15.61 -11.54 3.89
N GLU A 321 15.25 -12.70 4.42
CA GLU A 321 15.20 -13.96 3.68
C GLU A 321 14.12 -13.92 2.59
N TYR A 322 12.92 -13.42 2.89
CA TYR A 322 11.90 -13.19 1.86
C TYR A 322 12.40 -12.23 0.76
N THR A 323 13.11 -11.15 1.15
CA THR A 323 13.70 -10.24 0.18
C THR A 323 14.73 -10.93 -0.72
N LEU A 324 15.60 -11.79 -0.15
CA LEU A 324 16.59 -12.56 -0.92
C LEU A 324 15.91 -13.54 -1.88
N GLN A 325 14.82 -14.19 -1.48
CA GLN A 325 14.03 -15.05 -2.36
C GLN A 325 13.43 -14.28 -3.54
N ASP A 326 12.96 -13.05 -3.31
CA ASP A 326 12.42 -12.23 -4.40
C ASP A 326 13.53 -11.69 -5.33
N MET A 327 14.73 -11.41 -4.80
CA MET A 327 15.91 -11.14 -5.62
C MET A 327 16.28 -12.34 -6.48
N GLU A 328 16.33 -13.54 -5.89
CA GLU A 328 16.60 -14.81 -6.58
C GLU A 328 15.64 -15.03 -7.74
N ARG A 329 14.32 -14.96 -7.47
CA ARG A 329 13.27 -15.05 -8.50
C ARG A 329 13.43 -14.02 -9.61
N THR A 330 13.80 -12.78 -9.24
CA THR A 330 14.01 -11.71 -10.22
C THR A 330 15.19 -12.06 -11.13
N LEU A 331 16.32 -12.52 -10.58
CA LEU A 331 17.51 -12.90 -11.34
C LEU A 331 17.24 -14.10 -12.26
N GLU A 332 16.58 -15.15 -11.74
CA GLU A 332 16.21 -16.35 -12.52
C GLU A 332 15.32 -16.04 -13.71
N MET A 333 14.50 -14.97 -13.64
CA MET A 333 13.72 -14.53 -14.78
C MET A 333 14.62 -14.13 -15.95
N PHE A 334 15.78 -13.49 -15.70
CA PHE A 334 16.71 -13.05 -16.75
C PHE A 334 17.65 -14.17 -17.20
N ASP A 335 18.24 -14.89 -16.24
CA ASP A 335 19.18 -15.98 -16.49
C ASP A 335 19.19 -16.94 -15.28
N VAL A 336 18.92 -18.21 -15.53
CA VAL A 336 18.86 -19.26 -14.48
C VAL A 336 20.27 -19.55 -13.93
N ASP A 337 21.32 -19.26 -14.70
CA ASP A 337 22.72 -19.46 -14.29
C ASP A 337 23.40 -18.11 -13.94
N HIS A 338 22.61 -17.08 -13.60
CA HIS A 338 23.14 -15.75 -13.37
C HIS A 338 24.19 -15.73 -12.23
N PRO A 339 25.38 -15.12 -12.42
CA PRO A 339 26.45 -15.14 -11.41
C PRO A 339 26.07 -14.48 -10.07
N LEU A 340 25.09 -13.58 -10.06
CA LEU A 340 24.57 -13.00 -8.81
C LEU A 340 23.78 -14.00 -7.96
N LEU A 341 23.30 -15.13 -8.50
CA LEU A 341 22.63 -16.17 -7.70
C LEU A 341 23.58 -16.78 -6.66
N VAL A 342 24.86 -16.94 -7.01
CA VAL A 342 25.92 -17.35 -6.07
C VAL A 342 26.13 -16.29 -4.98
N ALA A 343 25.96 -15.01 -5.32
CA ALA A 343 26.02 -13.93 -4.33
C ALA A 343 24.80 -13.96 -3.40
N VAL A 344 23.59 -14.24 -3.91
CA VAL A 344 22.39 -14.44 -3.08
C VAL A 344 22.61 -15.57 -2.08
N SER A 345 23.07 -16.75 -2.53
CA SER A 345 23.35 -17.87 -1.64
C SER A 345 24.42 -17.52 -0.60
N SER A 346 25.50 -16.85 -1.02
CA SER A 346 26.55 -16.41 -0.10
C SER A 346 26.05 -15.43 0.97
N VAL A 347 25.08 -14.56 0.64
CA VAL A 347 24.48 -13.63 1.60
C VAL A 347 23.49 -14.36 2.53
N ARG A 348 22.77 -15.36 2.01
CA ARG A 348 21.91 -16.25 2.81
C ARG A 348 22.72 -16.95 3.90
N ASP A 349 23.89 -17.50 3.55
CA ASP A 349 24.80 -18.20 4.47
C ASP A 349 25.39 -17.30 5.57
N LEU A 350 25.38 -15.97 5.40
CA LEU A 350 25.81 -15.02 6.44
C LEU A 350 24.77 -14.81 7.55
N GLY A 351 23.56 -15.37 7.41
CA GLY A 351 22.50 -15.28 8.42
C GLY A 351 22.85 -16.10 9.67
N MET A 352 22.59 -15.57 10.85
CA MET A 352 22.98 -16.24 12.10
C MET A 352 22.12 -17.48 12.39
N TRP A 353 20.87 -17.50 11.93
CA TRP A 353 20.00 -18.66 12.12
C TRP A 353 20.38 -19.88 11.26
N ALA A 354 20.96 -19.66 10.07
CA ALA A 354 21.47 -20.75 9.24
C ALA A 354 22.60 -21.55 9.93
N ALA A 355 23.36 -20.90 10.83
CA ALA A 355 24.38 -21.55 11.64
C ALA A 355 23.82 -22.34 12.83
N SER A 356 22.59 -22.03 13.28
CA SER A 356 21.99 -22.66 14.46
C SER A 356 21.33 -24.02 14.19
N GLU A 357 20.98 -24.31 12.92
CA GLU A 357 20.50 -25.64 12.52
C GLU A 357 21.66 -26.65 12.34
N ASP A 358 22.88 -26.17 12.11
CA ASP A 358 24.06 -27.02 11.84
C ASP A 358 24.84 -27.41 13.12
N GLU A 359 24.55 -26.77 14.26
CA GLU A 359 25.11 -27.15 15.59
C GLU A 359 24.19 -28.12 16.36
N GLY A 360 23.17 -28.69 15.70
CA GLY A 360 22.10 -29.48 16.29
C GLY A 360 22.13 -31.00 16.05
N ASP A 361 23.23 -31.58 15.55
CA ASP A 361 23.39 -33.04 15.33
C ASP A 361 24.50 -33.70 16.17
#